data_AF-A0A239DXZ5-F1
#
_entry.id   AF-A0A239DXZ5-F1
#
_cell.length_a   1.000
_cell.length_b   1.000
_cell.length_c   1.000
_cell.angle_alpha   90.00
_cell.angle_beta   90.00
_cell.angle_gamma   90.00
#
_symmetry.space_group_name_H-M   'P 1'
#
loop_
_entity.id
_entity.type
_entity.pdbx_description
1 polymer ?
#
loop_
_entity_poly.entity_id
_entity_poly.type
_entity_poly.pdbx_seq_one_letter_code
_entity_poly.pdbx_strand_id
1 'polypeptide(L)'
;MLAALWQKNQPLMLERLDLLDRASTHPELHEEAIAVAHKMAGTLGMFGFPEGTAIAREIELALEAGNRNISHLAARLRALLFPTR
;
A
#
# COMPACT_ATOMS: atom_id res chain seq x y z
N MET A 1 -11.69 -18.52 7.67
CA MET A 1 -10.77 -17.94 8.69
C MET A 1 -9.97 -16.76 8.13
N LEU A 2 -9.33 -16.83 6.96
CA LEU A 2 -8.57 -15.71 6.37
C LEU A 2 -9.43 -14.50 5.94
N ALA A 3 -10.60 -14.73 5.33
CA ALA A 3 -11.48 -13.64 4.87
C ALA A 3 -12.00 -12.73 6.01
N ALA A 4 -12.28 -13.31 7.18
CA ALA A 4 -12.72 -12.54 8.35
C ALA A 4 -11.56 -11.73 8.97
N LEU A 5 -10.34 -12.27 8.93
CA LEU A 5 -9.14 -11.53 9.34
C LEU A 5 -8.83 -10.39 8.36
N TRP A 6 -9.02 -10.62 7.06
CA TRP A 6 -8.92 -9.57 6.05
C TRP A 6 -9.89 -8.42 6.33
N GLN A 7 -11.18 -8.71 6.58
CA GLN A 7 -12.18 -7.68 6.91
C GLN A 7 -11.77 -6.84 8.13
N LYS A 8 -11.25 -7.47 9.19
CA LYS A 8 -10.73 -6.75 10.37
C LYS A 8 -9.51 -5.87 10.06
N ASN A 9 -8.74 -6.24 9.04
CA ASN A 9 -7.54 -5.53 8.63
C ASN A 9 -7.82 -4.40 7.62
N GLN A 10 -9.02 -4.34 7.04
CA GLN A 10 -9.38 -3.32 6.04
C GLN A 10 -9.21 -1.87 6.53
N PRO A 11 -9.63 -1.48 7.75
CA PRO A 11 -9.43 -0.12 8.22
C PRO A 11 -7.96 0.29 8.24
N LEU A 12 -7.09 -0.60 8.74
CA LEU A 12 -5.64 -0.39 8.74
C LEU A 12 -5.06 -0.32 7.32
N MET A 13 -5.58 -1.09 6.37
CA MET A 13 -5.16 -0.98 4.97
C MET A 13 -5.55 0.37 4.36
N LEU A 14 -6.72 0.91 4.70
CA LEU A 14 -7.16 2.22 4.21
C LEU A 14 -6.26 3.34 4.75
N GLU A 15 -5.96 3.33 6.05
CA GLU A 15 -5.04 4.30 6.67
C GLU A 15 -3.65 4.26 6.01
N ARG A 16 -3.14 3.05 5.73
CA ARG A 16 -1.86 2.88 5.04
C ARG A 16 -1.92 3.41 3.60
N LEU A 17 -3.00 3.18 2.88
CA LEU A 17 -3.19 3.74 1.53
C LEU A 17 -3.25 5.27 1.54
N ASP A 18 -3.90 5.87 2.54
CA ASP A 18 -3.92 7.33 2.71
C ASP A 18 -2.52 7.88 2.99
N LEU A 19 -1.72 7.19 3.80
CA LEU A 19 -0.34 7.57 4.06
C LEU A 19 0.51 7.52 2.79
N LEU A 20 0.39 6.46 1.99
CA LEU A 20 1.10 6.34 0.72
C LEU A 20 0.71 7.47 -0.25
N ASP A 21 -0.57 7.82 -0.34
CA ASP A 21 -1.03 8.92 -1.19
C ASP A 21 -0.43 10.27 -0.73
N ARG A 22 -0.45 10.55 0.57
CA ARG A 22 0.12 11.77 1.16
C ARG A 22 1.62 11.88 0.97
N ALA A 23 2.36 10.76 1.01
CA ALA A 23 3.82 10.74 0.82
C ALA A 23 4.25 11.30 -0.56
N SER A 24 3.35 11.33 -1.54
CA SER A 24 3.63 11.94 -2.85
C SER A 24 3.78 13.45 -2.79
N THR A 25 3.21 14.11 -1.77
CA THR A 25 3.23 15.57 -1.60
C THR A 25 3.93 16.02 -0.31
N HIS A 26 4.24 15.08 0.59
CA HIS A 26 4.82 15.34 1.91
C HIS A 26 6.13 14.56 2.06
N PRO A 27 7.28 15.16 1.69
CA PRO A 27 8.62 14.55 1.78
C PRO A 27 8.99 13.96 3.12
N GLU A 28 8.48 14.51 4.21
CA GLU A 28 8.71 14.06 5.58
C GLU A 28 8.07 12.70 5.89
N LEU A 29 7.06 12.28 5.11
CA LEU A 29 6.40 10.98 5.27
C LEU A 29 7.11 9.85 4.50
N HIS A 30 8.20 10.15 3.80
CA HIS A 30 8.81 9.23 2.85
C HIS A 30 9.36 7.96 3.53
N GLU A 31 10.11 8.11 4.62
CA GLU A 31 10.64 6.97 5.38
C GLU A 31 9.53 6.10 5.95
N GLU A 32 8.47 6.73 6.46
CA GLU A 32 7.29 6.01 6.96
C GLU A 32 6.56 5.27 5.83
N ALA A 33 6.44 5.90 4.66
CA ALA A 33 5.81 5.31 3.48
C ALA A 33 6.56 4.08 2.96
N ILE A 34 7.90 4.08 2.98
CA ILE A 34 8.72 2.90 2.66
C ILE A 34 8.38 1.75 3.60
N ALA A 35 8.40 2.00 4.91
CA ALA A 35 8.09 0.99 5.92
C ALA A 35 6.64 0.48 5.81
N VAL A 36 5.69 1.35 5.46
CA VAL A 36 4.29 0.99 5.22
C VAL A 36 4.15 0.11 3.99
N ALA A 37 4.78 0.48 2.86
CA ALA A 37 4.77 -0.28 1.62
C ALA A 37 5.34 -1.70 1.83
N HIS A 38 6.47 -1.81 2.54
CA HIS A 38 7.07 -3.09 2.93
C HIS A 38 6.10 -3.98 3.72
N LYS A 39 5.51 -3.42 4.79
CA LYS A 39 4.52 -4.14 5.62
C LYS A 39 3.29 -4.54 4.82
N MET A 40 2.82 -3.69 3.91
CA MET A 40 1.71 -4.01 3.02
C MET A 40 2.04 -5.18 2.10
N ALA A 41 3.22 -5.21 1.47
CA ALA A 41 3.62 -6.32 0.62
C ALA A 41 3.57 -7.67 1.37
N GLY A 42 4.13 -7.73 2.58
CA GLY A 42 4.08 -8.91 3.44
C GLY A 42 2.65 -9.30 3.85
N THR A 43 1.85 -8.31 4.28
CA THR A 43 0.46 -8.53 4.70
C THR A 43 -0.40 -9.04 3.55
N LEU A 44 -0.31 -8.42 2.38
CA LEU A 44 -1.06 -8.80 1.18
C LEU A 44 -0.65 -10.19 0.67
N GLY A 45 0.63 -10.54 0.79
CA GLY A 45 1.12 -11.87 0.46
C GLY A 45 0.51 -12.94 1.36
N MET A 46 0.44 -12.69 2.67
CA MET A 46 -0.21 -13.58 3.63
C MET A 46 -1.70 -13.80 3.34
N PHE A 47 -2.41 -12.76 2.86
CA PHE A 47 -3.83 -12.84 2.52
C PHE A 47 -4.11 -13.34 1.10
N GLY A 48 -3.09 -13.62 0.29
CA GLY A 48 -3.25 -14.16 -1.06
C GLY A 48 -3.61 -13.11 -2.12
N PHE A 49 -3.10 -11.88 -1.98
CA PHE A 49 -3.25 -10.80 -2.98
C PHE A 49 -1.94 -10.59 -3.76
N PRO A 50 -1.56 -11.48 -4.70
CA PRO A 50 -0.25 -11.41 -5.37
C PRO A 50 -0.04 -10.11 -6.16
N GLU A 51 -1.08 -9.63 -6.85
CA GLU A 51 -1.04 -8.35 -7.56
C GLU A 51 -0.89 -7.16 -6.61
N GLY A 52 -1.56 -7.20 -5.45
CA GLY A 52 -1.43 -6.18 -4.42
C GLY A 52 -0.04 -6.18 -3.79
N THR A 53 0.54 -7.35 -3.55
CA THR A 53 1.93 -7.50 -3.10
C THR A 53 2.91 -6.90 -4.10
N ALA A 54 2.73 -7.16 -5.40
CA ALA A 54 3.59 -6.61 -6.44
C ALA A 54 3.55 -5.08 -6.47
N ILE A 55 2.36 -4.48 -6.45
CA ILE A 55 2.21 -3.02 -6.46
C ILE A 55 2.78 -2.40 -5.17
N ALA A 56 2.55 -3.01 -4.00
CA ALA A 56 3.11 -2.52 -2.74
C ALA A 56 4.65 -2.54 -2.76
N ARG A 57 5.26 -3.58 -3.33
CA ARG A 57 6.72 -3.66 -3.53
C ARG A 57 7.23 -2.64 -4.54
N GLU A 58 6.47 -2.36 -5.60
CA GLU A 58 6.79 -1.31 -6.57
C GLU A 58 6.81 0.08 -5.91
N ILE A 59 5.84 0.36 -5.04
CA ILE A 59 5.81 1.60 -4.25
C ILE A 59 7.04 1.70 -3.33
N GLU A 60 7.36 0.63 -2.60
CA GLU A 60 8.53 0.57 -1.72
C GLU A 60 9.83 0.90 -2.47
N LEU A 61 10.07 0.22 -3.60
CA LEU A 61 11.26 0.42 -4.42
C LEU A 61 11.32 1.83 -5.04
N ALA A 62 10.18 2.36 -5.49
CA ALA A 62 10.12 3.73 -6.02
C ALA A 62 10.52 4.75 -4.95
N LEU A 63 9.99 4.60 -3.74
CA LEU A 63 10.30 5.47 -2.61
C LEU A 63 11.78 5.34 -2.17
N GLU A 64 12.30 4.12 -2.07
CA GLU A 64 13.73 3.86 -1.78
C GLU A 64 14.66 4.50 -2.83
N ALA A 65 14.25 4.52 -4.10
CA ALA A 65 14.97 5.19 -5.18
C ALA A 65 14.82 6.73 -5.18
N GLY A 66 14.09 7.30 -4.21
CA GLY A 66 13.82 8.72 -4.10
C GLY A 66 12.72 9.23 -5.03
N ASN A 67 12.01 8.34 -5.73
CA ASN A 67 10.88 8.73 -6.57
C ASN A 67 9.66 9.08 -5.70
N ARG A 68 9.22 10.33 -5.79
CA ARG A 68 8.09 10.86 -5.02
C ARG A 68 6.75 10.68 -5.72
N ASN A 69 6.74 10.34 -7.01
CA ASN A 69 5.51 10.20 -7.78
C ASN A 69 4.97 8.76 -7.71
N ILE A 70 4.39 8.41 -6.57
CA ILE A 70 3.80 7.08 -6.33
C ILE A 70 2.26 7.10 -6.20
N SER A 71 1.63 8.27 -6.31
CA SER A 71 0.18 8.45 -6.19
C SER A 71 -0.61 7.56 -7.15
N HIS A 72 -0.15 7.39 -8.39
CA HIS A 72 -0.78 6.50 -9.36
C HIS A 72 -0.72 5.02 -8.94
N LEU A 73 0.39 4.57 -8.31
CA LEU A 73 0.53 3.22 -7.77
C LEU A 73 -0.36 3.03 -6.54
N ALA A 74 -0.39 4.01 -5.64
CA ALA A 74 -1.26 4.00 -4.46
C ALA A 74 -2.75 3.92 -4.86
N ALA A 75 -3.16 4.71 -5.87
CA ALA A 75 -4.52 4.67 -6.43
C ALA A 75 -4.85 3.31 -7.06
N ARG A 76 -3.91 2.74 -7.83
CA ARG A 76 -4.08 1.40 -8.43
C ARG A 76 -4.20 0.32 -7.36
N LEU A 77 -3.37 0.37 -6.32
CA LEU A 77 -3.44 -0.56 -5.19
C LEU A 77 -4.78 -0.44 -4.45
N ARG A 78 -5.25 0.79 -4.21
CA ARG A 78 -6.57 1.04 -3.62
C ARG A 78 -7.70 0.45 -4.46
N ALA A 79 -7.71 0.70 -5.77
CA ALA A 79 -8.74 0.19 -6.66
C ALA A 79 -8.76 -1.35 -6.72
N LEU A 80 -7.59 -1.98 -6.65
CA LEU A 80 -7.46 -3.44 -6.60
C LEU A 80 -8.01 -4.03 -5.31
N LEU A 81 -7.71 -3.44 -4.16
CA LEU A 81 -8.09 -3.96 -2.85
C LEU A 81 -9.55 -3.61 -2.47
N PHE A 82 -10.05 -2.49 -2.97
CA PHE A 82 -11.36 -1.93 -2.66
C PHE A 82 -12.08 -1.46 -3.94
N PRO A 83 -12.50 -2.39 -4.82
CA PRO A 83 -13.23 -2.03 -6.02
C PRO A 83 -14.55 -1.36 -5.66
N THR A 84 -14.78 -0.16 -6.20
CA THR A 84 -16.09 0.51 -6.13
C THR A 84 -17.04 -0.29 -7.03
N ARG A 85 -18.11 -0.85 -6.45
CA ARG A 85 -19.18 -1.52 -7.21
C ARG A 85 -20.05 -0.52 -7.94
#